data_AF-A0AAR5PJN3-F1
#
_entry.id   AF-A0AAR5PJN3-F1
#
_cell.length_a   1.000
_cell.length_b   1.000
_cell.length_c   1.000
_cell.angle_alpha   90.00
_cell.angle_beta   90.00
_cell.angle_gamma   90.00
#
_symmetry.space_group_name_H-M   'P 1'
#
loop_
_entity.id
_entity.type
_entity.pdbx_description
1 polymer ?
#
loop_
_entity_poly.entity_id
_entity_poly.type
_entity_poly.pdbx_seq_one_letter_code
_entity_poly.pdbx_strand_id
1 'polypeptide(L)'
;MTYEPHSPSRDERPPTSVLLSEIRPVTGLPSTKSSTANTEQQSQLDGSPEQILLGARTLDLILVENWGNPLATGLTGIEIVEGTDNILSLKYGQLSSNVKSKNLKNLVNRENVTTDSKNMWCVPLQQDNVVISIDLCEFKYLSGMFHQVKSKK
;
A
#
# COMPACT_ATOMS: atom_id res chain seq x y z
N MET A 1 2.71 52.47 5.53
CA MET A 1 3.95 52.04 4.85
C MET A 1 3.95 50.52 4.83
N THR A 2 3.55 49.92 3.72
CA THR A 2 3.52 48.47 3.54
C THR A 2 4.71 48.07 2.67
N TYR A 3 5.61 47.25 3.20
CA TYR A 3 6.74 46.71 2.45
C TYR A 3 6.23 45.63 1.49
N GLU A 4 6.68 45.68 0.23
CA GLU A 4 6.45 44.59 -0.72
C GLU A 4 7.33 43.37 -0.39
N PRO A 5 6.84 42.14 -0.59
CA PRO A 5 7.62 40.94 -0.32
C PRO A 5 8.76 40.78 -1.33
N HIS A 6 9.98 40.72 -0.82
CA HIS A 6 11.19 40.52 -1.61
C HIS A 6 11.21 39.10 -2.20
N SER A 7 11.41 38.98 -3.51
CA SER A 7 11.67 37.68 -4.15
C SER A 7 13.10 37.24 -3.81
N PRO A 8 13.35 35.98 -3.41
CA PRO A 8 14.71 35.51 -3.13
C PRO A 8 15.54 35.46 -4.42
N SER A 9 16.80 35.89 -4.31
CA SER A 9 17.79 35.85 -5.38
C SER A 9 18.15 34.40 -5.73
N ARG A 10 18.41 34.12 -7.02
CA ARG A 10 18.82 32.78 -7.50
C ARG A 10 20.13 32.28 -6.87
N ASP A 11 20.91 33.17 -6.27
CA ASP A 11 22.21 32.86 -5.69
C ASP A 11 22.15 32.34 -4.23
N GLU A 12 20.98 32.34 -3.58
CA GLU A 12 20.81 31.77 -2.23
C GLU A 12 20.52 30.26 -2.24
N ARG A 13 20.37 29.65 -3.42
CA ARG A 13 20.24 28.19 -3.52
C ARG A 13 21.64 27.58 -3.56
N PRO A 14 22.00 26.64 -2.66
CA PRO A 14 23.27 25.94 -2.78
C PRO A 14 23.36 25.28 -4.16
N PRO A 15 24.53 25.29 -4.82
CA PRO A 15 24.71 24.69 -6.14
C PRO A 15 24.57 23.17 -5.99
N THR A 16 23.36 22.64 -6.21
CA THR A 16 23.18 21.21 -6.36
C THR A 16 23.75 20.81 -7.71
N SER A 17 24.85 20.07 -7.68
CA SER A 17 25.39 19.25 -8.77
C SER A 17 26.27 19.97 -9.81
N VAL A 18 27.56 20.13 -9.48
CA VAL A 18 28.66 20.18 -10.47
C VAL A 18 29.88 19.35 -10.04
N LEU A 19 29.70 18.34 -9.19
CA LEU A 19 30.75 17.35 -8.95
C LEU A 19 30.69 16.27 -10.05
N LEU A 20 31.69 16.27 -10.92
CA LEU A 20 31.91 15.32 -12.01
C LEU A 20 32.07 13.84 -11.58
N SER A 21 31.91 13.52 -10.29
CA SER A 21 32.00 12.15 -9.75
C SER A 21 30.69 11.62 -9.15
N GLU A 22 29.56 12.30 -9.32
CA GLU A 22 28.26 11.78 -8.89
C GLU A 22 27.77 10.71 -9.89
N ILE A 23 28.16 9.45 -9.67
CA ILE A 23 27.52 8.29 -10.30
C ILE A 23 26.10 8.23 -9.76
N ARG A 24 25.13 8.69 -10.56
CA ARG A 24 23.72 8.51 -10.26
C ARG A 24 23.33 7.04 -10.47
N PRO A 25 22.48 6.45 -9.60
CA PRO A 25 21.94 5.12 -9.85
C PRO A 25 21.21 5.11 -11.19
N VAL A 26 21.64 4.26 -12.12
CA VAL A 26 21.00 4.10 -13.43
C VAL A 26 19.71 3.30 -13.22
N THR A 27 18.56 3.98 -13.17
CA THR A 27 17.23 3.33 -13.18
C THR A 27 16.70 3.15 -14.61
N GLY A 28 17.59 2.86 -15.56
CA GLY A 28 17.25 2.53 -16.95
C GLY A 28 17.77 1.15 -17.31
N LEU A 29 16.89 0.30 -17.84
CA LEU A 29 17.20 -1.05 -18.32
C LEU A 29 18.41 -1.00 -19.31
N PRO A 30 19.54 -1.68 -19.05
CA PRO A 30 20.59 -1.79 -20.03
C PRO A 30 20.19 -2.77 -21.14
N SER A 31 20.11 -2.26 -22.37
CA SER A 31 20.06 -3.09 -23.57
C SER A 31 21.48 -3.55 -23.91
N THR A 32 21.75 -4.85 -23.87
CA THR A 32 23.01 -5.40 -24.40
C THR A 32 22.73 -6.66 -25.22
N LYS A 33 23.06 -6.58 -26.52
CA LYS A 33 23.12 -7.72 -27.43
C LYS A 33 24.46 -8.47 -27.28
N SER A 34 24.38 -9.75 -27.66
CA SER A 34 25.40 -10.71 -28.10
C SER A 34 26.41 -11.30 -27.11
N SER A 35 26.22 -12.62 -26.91
CA SER A 35 27.16 -13.74 -27.05
C SER A 35 28.50 -13.70 -26.30
N THR A 36 28.78 -14.72 -25.47
CA THR A 36 29.59 -15.91 -25.84
C THR A 36 29.63 -16.86 -24.65
N ALA A 37 29.49 -18.17 -24.92
CA ALA A 37 29.61 -19.24 -23.94
C ALA A 37 31.03 -19.33 -23.37
N ASN A 38 31.15 -19.62 -22.07
CA ASN A 38 32.15 -20.52 -21.51
C ASN A 38 31.71 -20.98 -20.12
N THR A 39 31.59 -22.31 -20.00
CA THR A 39 31.32 -23.07 -18.79
C THR A 39 32.55 -23.07 -17.90
N GLU A 40 32.38 -22.67 -16.65
CA GLU A 40 32.89 -23.34 -15.44
C GLU A 40 32.54 -22.48 -14.20
N GLN A 41 32.38 -23.17 -13.07
CA GLN A 41 32.42 -22.67 -11.68
C GLN A 41 31.11 -22.47 -10.91
N GLN A 42 31.08 -23.22 -9.81
CA GLN A 42 30.62 -22.84 -8.47
C GLN A 42 29.12 -22.80 -8.22
N SER A 43 28.70 -23.64 -7.28
CA SER A 43 27.44 -23.57 -6.55
C SER A 43 27.34 -22.21 -5.84
N GLN A 44 26.87 -21.21 -6.57
CA GLN A 44 26.35 -19.98 -6.02
C GLN A 44 25.05 -20.36 -5.29
N LEU A 45 25.09 -20.43 -3.97
CA LEU A 45 23.88 -20.24 -3.17
C LEU A 45 23.45 -18.80 -3.47
N ASP A 46 22.58 -18.67 -4.47
CA ASP A 46 21.97 -17.41 -4.86
C ASP A 46 21.29 -16.84 -3.63
N GLY A 47 21.91 -15.82 -3.04
CA GLY A 47 21.40 -15.06 -1.91
C GLY A 47 20.19 -14.21 -2.30
N SER A 48 19.32 -14.72 -3.17
CA SER A 48 17.96 -14.24 -3.26
C SER A 48 17.41 -14.28 -1.83
N PRO A 49 16.94 -13.13 -1.29
CA PRO A 49 16.34 -13.14 0.03
C PRO A 49 15.24 -14.19 -0.01
N GLU A 50 15.27 -15.13 0.93
CA GLU A 50 14.23 -16.13 1.10
C GLU A 50 12.91 -15.35 1.26
N GLN A 51 12.17 -15.19 0.16
CA GLN A 51 10.93 -14.44 0.17
C GLN A 51 9.94 -15.32 0.92
N ILE A 52 9.73 -14.99 2.19
CA ILE A 52 8.67 -15.58 3.00
C ILE A 52 7.36 -15.31 2.27
N LEU A 53 6.84 -16.33 1.59
CA LEU A 53 5.60 -16.24 0.84
C LEU A 53 4.44 -16.36 1.82
N LEU A 54 3.73 -15.26 2.06
CA LEU A 54 2.56 -15.25 2.93
C LEU A 54 1.38 -15.91 2.19
N GLY A 55 1.18 -17.20 2.42
CA GLY A 55 0.05 -17.94 1.85
C GLY A 55 -1.17 -17.98 2.78
N ALA A 56 -2.35 -17.63 2.27
CA ALA A 56 -3.59 -17.71 3.03
C ALA A 56 -4.80 -18.05 2.15
N ARG A 57 -5.81 -18.70 2.74
CA ARG A 57 -7.18 -18.79 2.18
C ARG A 57 -8.10 -17.71 2.78
N THR A 58 -7.84 -17.31 4.02
CA THR A 58 -8.68 -16.36 4.74
C THR A 58 -7.78 -15.39 5.49
N LEU A 59 -8.20 -14.13 5.53
CA LEU A 59 -7.53 -13.05 6.27
C LEU A 59 -8.50 -12.40 7.23
N ASP A 60 -8.06 -12.19 8.46
CA ASP A 60 -8.80 -11.41 9.45
C ASP A 60 -8.07 -10.11 9.72
N LEU A 61 -8.74 -8.99 9.42
CA LEU A 61 -8.32 -7.65 9.77
C LEU A 61 -8.91 -7.30 11.13
N ILE A 62 -8.05 -7.21 12.15
CA ILE A 62 -8.45 -6.85 13.52
C ILE A 62 -8.16 -5.36 13.73
N LEU A 63 -9.22 -4.57 13.85
CA LEU A 63 -9.16 -3.15 14.13
C LEU A 63 -9.12 -2.97 15.65
N VAL A 64 -7.91 -2.70 16.15
CA VAL A 64 -7.63 -2.53 17.59
C VAL A 64 -7.97 -1.12 18.07
N GLU A 65 -7.80 -0.11 17.20
CA GLU A 65 -8.08 1.28 17.50
C GLU A 65 -8.73 2.00 16.30
N ASN A 66 -9.33 3.16 16.56
CA ASN A 66 -9.87 4.04 15.53
C ASN A 66 -8.89 5.17 15.18
N TRP A 67 -9.25 5.98 14.20
CA TRP A 67 -8.42 7.07 13.67
C TRP A 67 -8.62 8.41 14.39
N GLY A 68 -8.98 8.36 15.68
CA GLY A 68 -9.23 9.54 16.53
C GLY A 68 -10.67 10.06 16.50
N ASN A 69 -11.60 9.35 15.88
CA ASN A 69 -13.01 9.73 15.89
C ASN A 69 -13.70 9.20 17.17
N PRO A 70 -14.29 10.05 18.02
CA PRO A 70 -14.85 9.60 19.29
C PRO A 70 -16.11 8.74 19.17
N LEU A 71 -16.74 8.68 17.99
CA LEU A 71 -18.05 8.07 17.78
C LEU A 71 -18.04 6.87 16.82
N ALA A 72 -16.99 6.70 16.02
CA ALA A 72 -16.98 5.72 14.95
C ALA A 72 -15.60 5.14 14.65
N THR A 73 -15.61 3.91 14.15
CA THR A 73 -14.47 3.26 13.49
C THR A 73 -14.86 2.99 12.05
N GLY A 74 -13.91 3.04 11.13
CA GLY A 74 -14.20 2.70 9.74
C GLY A 74 -12.96 2.61 8.87
N LEU A 75 -13.18 2.43 7.57
CA LEU A 75 -12.15 2.31 6.55
C LEU A 75 -12.74 2.82 5.23
N THR A 76 -11.91 3.41 4.37
CA THR A 76 -12.28 3.81 3.00
C THR A 76 -12.20 2.68 1.98
N GLY A 77 -11.39 1.65 2.21
CA GLY A 77 -11.14 0.60 1.22
C GLY A 77 -10.12 -0.43 1.68
N ILE A 78 -10.09 -1.61 1.06
CA ILE A 78 -9.10 -2.67 1.30
C ILE A 78 -8.61 -3.18 -0.05
N GLU A 79 -7.29 -3.24 -0.21
CA GLU A 79 -6.65 -3.88 -1.37
C GLU A 79 -5.64 -4.90 -0.91
N ILE A 80 -5.67 -6.08 -1.53
CA ILE A 80 -4.73 -7.17 -1.30
C ILE A 80 -3.94 -7.38 -2.57
N VAL A 81 -2.63 -7.50 -2.44
CA VAL A 81 -1.72 -7.74 -3.56
C VAL A 81 -1.22 -9.17 -3.54
N GLU A 82 -1.29 -9.81 -4.70
CA GLU A 82 -0.79 -11.14 -5.03
C GLU A 82 0.44 -11.00 -5.93
N GLY A 83 1.54 -11.66 -5.59
CA GLY A 83 2.79 -11.56 -6.37
C GLY A 83 3.32 -10.12 -6.48
N THR A 84 3.88 -9.72 -7.61
CA THR A 84 4.58 -8.41 -7.69
C THR A 84 3.63 -7.22 -7.72
N ASP A 85 2.55 -7.26 -8.53
CA ASP A 85 1.70 -6.08 -8.79
C ASP A 85 0.22 -6.45 -9.07
N ASN A 86 -0.23 -7.66 -8.70
CA ASN A 86 -1.60 -8.07 -8.98
C ASN A 86 -2.53 -7.74 -7.81
N ILE A 87 -3.40 -6.74 -7.96
CA ILE A 87 -4.45 -6.46 -6.96
C ILE A 87 -5.59 -7.47 -7.11
N LEU A 88 -5.89 -8.20 -6.04
CA LEU A 88 -7.00 -9.13 -6.01
C LEU A 88 -8.34 -8.39 -6.16
N SER A 89 -9.14 -8.81 -7.15
CA SER A 89 -10.48 -8.27 -7.34
C SER A 89 -11.47 -8.89 -6.35
N LEU A 90 -11.47 -8.40 -5.11
CA LEU A 90 -12.38 -8.83 -4.05
C LEU A 90 -13.84 -8.44 -4.36
N LYS A 91 -14.75 -9.36 -4.07
CA LYS A 91 -16.20 -9.15 -4.16
C LYS A 91 -16.79 -8.97 -2.77
N TYR A 92 -17.87 -8.20 -2.64
CA TYR A 92 -18.58 -8.01 -1.37
C TYR A 92 -18.93 -9.33 -0.66
N GLY A 93 -19.33 -10.37 -1.40
CA GLY A 93 -19.66 -11.69 -0.82
C GLY A 93 -18.48 -12.44 -0.18
N GLN A 94 -17.25 -11.97 -0.39
CA GLN A 94 -16.04 -12.50 0.24
C GLN A 94 -15.74 -11.83 1.58
N LEU A 95 -16.47 -10.78 1.95
CA LEU A 95 -16.23 -10.02 3.16
C LEU A 95 -17.31 -10.33 4.18
N SER A 96 -16.89 -10.48 5.43
CA SER A 96 -17.78 -10.49 6.59
C SER A 96 -17.20 -9.64 7.70
N SER A 97 -18.03 -9.28 8.67
CA SER A 97 -17.60 -8.56 9.86
C SER A 97 -18.31 -9.12 11.07
N ASN A 98 -17.60 -9.17 12.20
CA ASN A 98 -18.18 -9.56 13.48
C ASN A 98 -19.25 -8.57 13.99
N VAL A 99 -19.25 -7.35 13.46
CA VAL A 99 -20.24 -6.31 13.79
C VAL A 99 -21.19 -6.05 12.65
N LYS A 100 -22.45 -5.79 13.01
CA LYS A 100 -23.49 -5.47 12.03
C LYS A 100 -23.19 -4.11 11.37
N SER A 101 -23.01 -4.11 10.05
CA SER A 101 -22.79 -2.90 9.27
C SER A 101 -23.64 -2.89 8.00
N LYS A 102 -23.99 -1.70 7.49
CA LYS A 102 -24.86 -1.55 6.31
C LYS A 102 -24.09 -1.42 4.99
N ASN A 103 -22.80 -1.08 5.06
CA ASN A 103 -22.02 -0.62 3.90
C ASN A 103 -20.67 -1.35 3.76
N LEU A 104 -20.55 -2.61 4.20
CA LEU A 104 -19.29 -3.37 4.11
C LEU A 104 -18.78 -3.51 2.67
N LYS A 105 -19.68 -3.49 1.68
CA LYS A 105 -19.35 -3.43 0.24
C LYS A 105 -18.45 -2.24 -0.15
N ASN A 106 -18.45 -1.16 0.63
CA ASN A 106 -17.63 0.02 0.35
C ASN A 106 -16.14 -0.26 0.53
N LEU A 107 -15.77 -1.30 1.29
CA LEU A 107 -14.36 -1.70 1.41
C LEU A 107 -13.77 -2.18 0.08
N VAL A 108 -14.59 -2.55 -0.90
CA VAL A 108 -14.16 -3.11 -2.19
C VAL A 108 -14.76 -2.37 -3.38
N ASN A 109 -15.26 -1.14 -3.17
CA ASN A 109 -15.85 -0.30 -4.23
C ASN A 109 -14.79 0.42 -5.09
N ARG A 110 -13.49 0.26 -4.77
CA ARG A 110 -12.33 0.91 -5.41
C ARG A 110 -12.23 2.43 -5.18
N GLU A 111 -13.01 3.00 -4.27
CA GLU A 111 -12.92 4.40 -3.87
C GLU A 111 -12.11 4.57 -2.56
N ASN A 112 -10.87 4.09 -2.57
CA ASN A 112 -10.04 4.00 -1.36
C ASN A 112 -9.56 5.37 -0.84
N VAL A 113 -9.62 6.41 -1.67
CA VAL A 113 -9.20 7.78 -1.34
C VAL A 113 -10.41 8.70 -1.35
N THR A 114 -11.18 8.67 -0.27
CA THR A 114 -12.43 9.43 -0.16
C THR A 114 -12.60 10.07 1.21
N THR A 115 -13.45 11.11 1.27
CA THR A 115 -14.02 11.66 2.51
C THR A 115 -15.55 11.59 2.52
N ASP A 116 -16.16 11.02 1.47
CA ASP A 116 -17.60 10.85 1.37
C ASP A 116 -18.02 9.62 2.18
N SER A 117 -18.91 9.82 3.16
CA SER A 117 -19.44 8.75 4.01
C SER A 117 -20.20 7.69 3.23
N LYS A 118 -20.69 8.00 2.01
CA LYS A 118 -21.33 7.03 1.12
C LYS A 118 -20.35 6.01 0.54
N ASN A 119 -19.06 6.35 0.48
CA ASN A 119 -17.99 5.51 -0.06
C ASN A 119 -17.07 4.96 1.04
N MET A 120 -17.36 5.25 2.31
CA MET A 120 -16.69 4.65 3.46
C MET A 120 -17.50 3.53 4.06
N TRP A 121 -16.81 2.55 4.65
CA TRP A 121 -17.40 1.67 5.62
C TRP A 121 -17.15 2.26 7.02
N CYS A 122 -18.23 2.46 7.77
CA CYS A 122 -18.16 2.93 9.15
C CYS A 122 -19.12 2.14 10.03
N VAL A 123 -18.72 1.95 11.28
CA VAL A 123 -19.53 1.39 12.35
C VAL A 123 -19.42 2.30 13.57
N PRO A 124 -20.45 2.33 14.46
CA PRO A 124 -20.31 2.99 15.74
C PRO A 124 -19.08 2.47 16.49
N LEU A 125 -18.44 3.32 17.31
CA LEU A 125 -17.31 2.90 18.12
C LEU A 125 -17.72 1.70 18.98
N GLN A 126 -16.92 0.64 18.95
CA GLN A 126 -17.16 -0.60 19.69
C GLN A 126 -16.25 -0.65 20.92
N GLN A 127 -16.70 -1.37 21.95
CA GLN A 127 -15.86 -1.66 23.12
C GLN A 127 -14.83 -2.76 22.81
N ASP A 128 -15.22 -3.73 22.00
CA ASP A 128 -14.37 -4.83 21.55
C ASP A 128 -13.78 -4.57 20.16
N ASN A 129 -12.75 -5.35 19.81
CA ASN A 129 -12.12 -5.29 18.50
C ASN A 129 -13.11 -5.58 17.37
N VAL A 130 -13.07 -4.74 16.34
CA VAL A 130 -13.83 -4.98 15.12
C VAL A 130 -12.99 -5.85 14.20
N VAL A 131 -13.57 -6.95 13.72
CA VAL A 131 -12.92 -7.89 12.81
C VAL A 131 -13.62 -7.83 11.46
N ILE A 132 -12.82 -7.71 10.41
CA ILE A 132 -13.24 -7.90 9.02
C ILE A 132 -12.56 -9.15 8.49
N SER A 133 -13.34 -10.16 8.14
CA SER A 133 -12.83 -11.40 7.57
C SER A 133 -12.98 -11.38 6.05
N ILE A 134 -11.96 -11.86 5.35
CA ILE A 134 -11.88 -11.89 3.89
C ILE A 134 -11.63 -13.34 3.45
N ASP A 135 -12.59 -13.95 2.77
CA ASP A 135 -12.43 -15.26 2.14
C ASP A 135 -11.88 -15.11 0.72
N LEU A 136 -10.64 -15.56 0.50
CA LEU A 136 -9.98 -15.52 -0.80
C LEU A 136 -10.50 -16.61 -1.77
N CYS A 137 -11.46 -17.42 -1.31
CA CYS A 137 -12.07 -18.58 -1.97
C CYS A 137 -11.12 -19.77 -2.18
N GLU A 138 -9.87 -19.47 -2.52
CA GLU A 138 -8.77 -20.41 -2.70
C GLU A 138 -7.52 -19.94 -1.93
N PHE A 139 -6.54 -20.82 -1.80
CA PHE A 139 -5.27 -20.46 -1.19
C PHE A 139 -4.46 -19.57 -2.15
N LYS A 140 -4.05 -18.38 -1.69
CA LYS A 140 -3.30 -17.40 -2.48
C LYS A 140 -2.04 -16.95 -1.75
N TYR A 141 -1.00 -16.64 -2.52
CA TYR A 141 0.22 -16.04 -2.01
C TYR A 141 0.16 -14.53 -2.10
N LEU A 142 0.26 -13.89 -0.96
CA LEU A 142 0.10 -12.46 -0.79
C LEU A 142 1.46 -11.81 -0.66
N SER A 143 1.62 -10.67 -1.31
CA SER A 143 2.83 -9.83 -1.21
C SER A 143 2.60 -8.58 -0.38
N GLY A 144 1.34 -8.16 -0.21
CA GLY A 144 1.03 -6.96 0.56
C GLY A 144 -0.46 -6.71 0.69
N MET A 145 -0.77 -5.70 1.50
CA MET A 145 -2.12 -5.20 1.72
C MET A 145 -2.06 -3.71 2.01
N PHE A 146 -2.97 -2.96 1.40
CA PHE A 146 -3.00 -1.51 1.52
C PHE A 146 -4.37 -1.04 2.01
N HIS A 147 -4.33 -0.04 2.89
CA HIS A 147 -5.47 0.70 3.39
C HIS A 147 -5.06 2.17 3.52
N GLN A 148 -5.97 3.11 3.24
CA GLN A 148 -5.66 4.55 3.28
C GLN A 148 -6.54 5.28 4.30
N VAL A 149 -5.91 5.93 5.28
CA VAL A 149 -6.59 6.79 6.26
C VAL A 149 -6.27 8.24 5.93
N LYS A 150 -7.28 9.06 5.63
CA LYS A 150 -7.12 10.52 5.57
C LYS A 150 -7.46 11.12 6.93
N SER A 151 -6.44 11.63 7.62
CA SER A 151 -6.63 12.56 8.74
C SER A 151 -6.89 13.97 8.19
N LYS A 152 -7.97 14.63 8.63
CA LYS A 152 -8.18 16.06 8.36
C LYS A 152 -7.25 16.85 9.27
N LYS A 153 -6.34 17.62 8.66
CA LYS A 153 -5.55 18.65 9.34
C LYS A 153 -6.43 19.83 9.71
#